data_AF-A0A7V8Z352-F1
#
_entry.id   AF-A0A7V8Z352-F1
#
_cell.length_a   1.000
_cell.length_b   1.000
_cell.length_c   1.000
_cell.angle_alpha   90.00
_cell.angle_beta   90.00
_cell.angle_gamma   90.00
#
_symmetry.space_group_name_H-M   'P 1'
#
loop_
_entity.id
_entity.type
_entity.pdbx_description
1 polymer ?
#
loop_
_entity_poly.entity_id
_entity_poly.type
_entity_poly.pdbx_seq_one_letter_code
_entity_poly.pdbx_strand_id
1 'polypeptide(L)' 'MGRLRRFEHHRYLGLRDTMTVYDCDDETQFGAVSDRLTAEDLVRLRQVQTFGPDTLAEARNRGFRPPRR' A
#
# COMPACT_ATOMS: atom_id res chain seq x y z
N MET A 1 -2.01 12.31 9.13
CA MET A 1 -2.43 11.96 7.74
C MET A 1 -1.28 12.23 6.77
N GLY A 2 -0.50 11.19 6.44
CA GLY A 2 0.51 11.25 5.39
C GLY A 2 -0.03 10.53 4.16
N ARG A 3 0.04 11.16 2.98
CA ARG A 3 -0.24 10.47 1.72
C ARG A 3 0.96 10.63 0.80
N LEU A 4 1.32 9.55 0.12
CA LEU A 4 2.39 9.59 -0.87
C LEU A 4 1.93 10.47 -2.03
N ARG A 5 2.76 11.42 -2.47
CA ARG A 5 2.45 12.37 -3.54
C ARG A 5 1.91 11.71 -4.82
N ARG A 6 2.30 10.48 -5.12
CA ARG A 6 1.87 9.75 -6.33
C ARG A 6 0.55 8.98 -6.15
N PHE A 7 0.06 8.89 -4.92
CA PHE A 7 -1.07 8.06 -4.50
C PHE A 7 -2.02 8.83 -3.57
N GLU A 8 -2.07 10.16 -3.70
CA GLU A 8 -2.81 11.05 -2.80
C GLU A 8 -4.33 10.83 -2.78
N HIS A 9 -4.86 10.16 -3.80
CA HIS A 9 -6.28 9.81 -3.96
C HIS A 9 -6.61 8.36 -3.60
N HIS A 10 -5.66 7.58 -3.08
CA HIS A 10 -5.88 6.18 -2.72
C HIS A 10 -5.54 5.96 -1.25
N ARG A 11 -6.50 5.49 -0.46
CA ARG A 11 -6.24 5.13 0.94
C ARG A 11 -5.39 3.88 1.08
N TYR A 12 -5.62 2.87 0.23
CA TYR A 12 -4.96 1.57 0.35
C TYR A 12 -3.87 1.37 -0.70
N LEU A 13 -2.69 0.97 -0.25
CA LEU A 13 -1.56 0.61 -1.11
C LEU A 13 -1.13 -0.84 -0.89
N GLY A 14 -1.02 -1.58 -1.98
CA GLY A 14 -0.57 -2.96 -2.03
C GLY A 14 0.85 -3.07 -2.54
N LEU A 15 1.66 -3.89 -1.88
CA LEU A 15 2.96 -4.35 -2.38
C LEU A 15 2.80 -5.75 -2.93
N ARG A 16 3.09 -5.93 -4.22
CA ARG A 16 2.85 -7.15 -5.00
C ARG A 16 3.86 -8.25 -4.73
N ASP A 17 5.05 -7.89 -4.28
CA ASP A 17 6.11 -8.82 -3.92
C ASP A 17 5.77 -9.65 -2.67
N THR A 18 5.07 -9.06 -1.70
CA THR A 18 4.59 -9.76 -0.49
C THR A 18 3.08 -9.95 -0.43
N MET A 19 2.35 -9.48 -1.44
CA MET A 19 0.88 -9.46 -1.46
C MET A 19 0.31 -8.82 -0.17
N THR A 20 0.93 -7.73 0.28
CA THR A 20 0.54 -7.03 1.52
C THR A 20 -0.15 -5.71 1.20
N VAL A 21 -1.27 -5.41 1.86
CA VAL A 21 -1.99 -4.14 1.74
C VAL A 21 -1.83 -3.31 3.01
N TYR A 22 -1.48 -2.03 2.84
CA TYR A 22 -1.26 -1.04 3.87
C TYR A 22 -2.34 0.04 3.79
N ASP A 23 -2.83 0.47 4.95
CA ASP A 23 -3.70 1.64 5.10
C ASP A 23 -2.84 2.90 5.24
N CYS A 24 -2.92 3.81 4.26
CA CYS A 24 -2.15 5.05 4.27
C CYS A 24 -2.75 6.11 5.21
N ASP A 25 -4.01 5.94 5.66
CA ASP A 25 -4.58 6.81 6.69
C ASP A 25 -4.14 6.38 8.10
N ASP A 26 -3.55 5.18 8.28
CA ASP A 26 -2.91 4.72 9.51
C ASP A 26 -1.42 5.11 9.50
N GLU A 27 -0.97 5.89 10.49
CA GLU A 27 0.39 6.46 10.48
C GLU A 27 1.49 5.39 10.60
N THR A 28 1.23 4.30 11.30
CA THR A 28 2.20 3.21 11.48
C THR A 28 2.39 2.45 10.16
N GLN A 29 1.28 2.11 9.51
CA GLN A 29 1.31 1.44 8.21
C GLN A 29 1.84 2.35 7.10
N PHE A 30 1.50 3.64 7.14
CA PHE A 30 2.01 4.64 6.21
C PHE A 30 3.54 4.77 6.30
N GLY A 31 4.10 4.83 7.51
CA GLY A 31 5.55 4.84 7.71
C GLY A 31 6.20 3.59 7.13
N ALA A 32 5.69 2.41 7.49
CA ALA A 32 6.22 1.13 7.03
C ALA A 32 6.21 0.97 5.50
N VAL A 33 5.12 1.36 4.83
CA VAL A 33 5.06 1.28 3.37
C VAL A 33 5.96 2.33 2.72
N SER A 34 6.06 3.54 3.27
CA SER A 34 6.89 4.62 2.73
C SER A 34 8.39 4.30 2.78
N ASP A 35 8.85 3.75 3.91
CA ASP A 35 10.24 3.31 4.06
C ASP A 35 10.57 2.23 3.04
N ARG A 36 9.66 1.27 2.87
CA ARG A 36 9.85 0.14 1.96
C ARG A 36 9.87 0.55 0.48
N LEU A 37 8.95 1.44 0.08
CA LEU A 37 8.93 2.02 -1.27
C LEU A 37 10.23 2.75 -1.60
N THR A 38 10.83 3.41 -0.63
CA THR A 38 12.07 4.18 -0.80
C THR A 38 13.28 3.26 -0.83
N ALA A 39 13.36 2.29 0.08
CA ALA A 39 14.49 1.37 0.21
C ALA A 39 14.64 0.43 -0.99
N GLU A 40 13.53 -0.05 -1.54
CA GLU A 40 13.51 -1.11 -2.56
C GLU A 40 13.13 -0.61 -3.97
N ASP A 41 12.92 0.70 -4.15
CA ASP A 41 12.52 1.33 -5.41
C ASP A 41 11.34 0.60 -6.10
N LEU A 42 10.38 0.16 -5.28
CA LEU A 42 9.26 -0.71 -5.70
C LEU A 42 8.37 -0.05 -6.76
N VAL A 43 8.34 1.28 -6.81
CA VAL A 43 7.64 2.04 -7.85
C VAL A 43 8.29 1.79 -9.21
N ARG A 44 9.62 1.88 -9.33
CA ARG A 44 10.34 1.59 -10.57
C ARG A 44 10.20 0.12 -10.98
N LEU A 45 10.17 -0.77 -10.00
CA LEU A 45 9.96 -2.21 -10.21
C LEU A 45 8.51 -2.61 -10.50
N ARG A 46 7.56 -1.66 -10.53
CA ARG A 46 6.12 -1.91 -10.77
C ARG A 46 5.49 -2.89 -9.76
N GLN A 47 5.98 -2.86 -8.53
CA GLN A 47 5.52 -3.71 -7.43
C GLN A 47 4.46 -3.03 -6.55
N VAL A 48 4.00 -1.83 -6.91
CA VAL A 48 2.98 -1.08 -6.17
C VAL A 48 1.64 -1.19 -6.88
N GLN A 49 0.57 -1.41 -6.11
CA GLN A 49 -0.81 -1.46 -6.59
C GLN A 49 -1.71 -0.59 -5.72
N THR A 50 -2.58 0.19 -6.33
CA THR A 50 -3.67 0.89 -5.65
C THR A 50 -4.96 0.08 -5.75
N PHE A 51 -5.89 0.39 -4.86
CA PHE A 51 -7.23 -0.22 -4.83
C PHE A 51 -8.32 0.85 -4.79
N GLY A 52 -9.49 0.52 -5.34
CA GLY A 52 -10.69 1.33 -5.41
C GLY A 52 -11.95 0.44 -5.36
N PRO A 53 -13.03 0.87 -4.67
CA PRO A 53 -13.15 2.07 -3.83
C PRO A 53 -12.25 2.01 -2.58
N ASP A 54 -12.22 3.05 -1.75
CA ASP A 54 -11.44 3.13 -0.49
C ASP A 54 -11.95 2.13 0.58
N THR A 55 -11.94 0.84 0.23
CA THR A 55 -12.33 -0.30 1.03
C THR A 55 -11.37 -1.45 0.76
N LEU A 56 -11.18 -2.32 1.74
CA LEU A 56 -10.31 -3.50 1.59
C LEU A 56 -10.91 -4.62 0.72
N ALA A 57 -12.14 -4.44 0.20
CA ALA A 57 -12.82 -5.49 -0.55
C ALA A 57 -12.03 -5.89 -1.81
N GLU A 58 -11.61 -4.93 -2.62
CA GLU A 58 -10.82 -5.21 -3.83
C GLU A 58 -9.47 -5.87 -3.49
N ALA A 59 -8.75 -5.32 -2.52
CA ALA A 59 -7.47 -5.88 -2.08
C ALA A 59 -7.60 -7.35 -1.66
N ARG A 60 -8.63 -7.68 -0.87
CA ARG A 60 -8.90 -9.06 -0.43
C ARG A 60 -9.26 -9.98 -1.59
N ASN A 61 -10.11 -9.52 -2.50
CA ASN A 61 -10.51 -10.26 -3.71
C ASN A 61 -9.30 -10.54 -4.61
N ARG A 62 -8.30 -9.66 -4.60
CA ARG A 62 -7.01 -9.82 -5.29
C ARG A 62 -5.97 -10.62 -4.50
N GLY A 63 -6.32 -11.16 -3.33
CA GLY A 63 -5.44 -12.01 -2.54
C GLY A 63 -4.50 -11.26 -1.59
N PHE A 64 -4.57 -9.93 -1.51
CA PHE A 64 -3.75 -9.18 -0.56
C PHE A 64 -4.19 -9.41 0.88
N ARG A 65 -3.24 -9.27 1.81
CA ARG A 65 -3.46 -9.42 3.25
C ARG A 65 -2.89 -8.21 4.01
N PRO A 66 -3.49 -7.79 5.14
CA PRO A 66 -2.89 -6.78 6.00
C PRO A 66 -1.51 -7.22 6.51
N PRO A 67 -0.59 -6.28 6.85
CA PRO A 67 0.66 -6.62 7.48
C PRO A 67 0.43 -7.41 8.77
N ARG A 68 1.31 -8.38 9.04
CA ARG A 68 1.28 -9.11 10.31
C ARG A 68 1.66 -8.11 11.41
N ARG A 69 0.85 -8.07 12.48
CA ARG A 69 1.15 -7.31 13.70
C ARG A 69 2.41 -7.85 14.38
#